data_AF-A0A958BEA7-F1
#
_entry.id   AF-A0A958BEA7-F1
#
_cell.length_a   1.000
_cell.length_b   1.000
_cell.length_c   1.000
_cell.angle_alpha   90.00
_cell.angle_beta   90.00
_cell.angle_gamma   90.00
#
_symmetry.space_group_name_H-M   'P 1'
#
loop_
_entity.id
_entity.type
_entity.pdbx_description
1 polymer ?
#
loop_
_entity_poly.entity_id
_entity_poly.type
_entity_poly.pdbx_seq_one_letter_code
_entity_poly.pdbx_strand_id
1 'polypeptide(L)'
;MTRKTHEPIDHVCSFCKRQQDQVSRLIAGPDSVYICDECVDLCKEILADEDAFEPEVDVFAPHMPTPRELVERLDDYVIGQEHAKKVLAVAVYNHYKRIFKAAELADEAAELQKSNILLVGPTGCGKTLLAQTLARLLDVPFTIADATALTEAGYVGEDVENILLKLIQAADYDVKK
;
A
#
# COMPACT_ATOMS: atom_id res chain seq x y z
N MET A 1 -21.05 -58.21 38.15
CA MET A 1 -21.97 -57.42 37.31
C MET A 1 -21.80 -55.95 37.65
N THR A 2 -20.97 -55.23 36.91
CA THR A 2 -20.94 -53.76 36.91
C THR A 2 -20.52 -53.35 35.51
N ARG A 3 -21.52 -53.04 34.68
CA ARG A 3 -21.35 -52.58 33.30
C ARG A 3 -20.70 -51.21 33.36
N LYS A 4 -19.49 -51.08 32.81
CA LYS A 4 -18.94 -49.77 32.43
C LYS A 4 -19.78 -49.28 31.25
N THR A 5 -20.67 -48.33 31.49
CA THR A 5 -21.30 -47.55 30.43
C THR A 5 -20.24 -46.60 29.89
N HIS A 6 -19.62 -46.99 28.77
CA HIS A 6 -18.81 -46.07 27.97
C HIS A 6 -19.81 -45.26 27.16
N GLU A 7 -20.17 -44.06 27.64
CA GLU A 7 -20.87 -43.09 26.80
C GLU A 7 -19.93 -42.70 25.65
N PRO A 8 -20.33 -42.89 24.38
CA PRO A 8 -19.53 -42.41 23.27
C PRO A 8 -19.59 -40.89 23.30
N ILE A 9 -18.44 -40.25 23.49
CA ILE A 9 -18.30 -38.82 23.23
C ILE A 9 -18.31 -38.72 21.70
N ASP A 10 -19.48 -38.46 21.13
CA ASP A 10 -19.63 -38.29 19.69
C ASP A 10 -18.86 -37.03 19.28
N HIS A 11 -17.65 -37.22 18.75
CA HIS A 11 -16.85 -36.16 18.14
C HIS A 11 -17.48 -35.79 16.80
N VAL A 12 -18.33 -34.76 16.81
CA VAL A 12 -19.12 -34.31 15.67
C VAL A 12 -18.65 -32.95 15.19
N CYS A 13 -18.51 -32.77 13.88
CA CYS A 13 -18.24 -31.47 13.28
C CYS A 13 -19.37 -30.48 13.63
N SER A 14 -19.01 -29.32 14.18
CA SER A 14 -19.95 -28.30 14.62
C SER A 14 -20.68 -27.61 13.44
N PHE A 15 -20.10 -27.65 12.24
CA PHE A 15 -20.61 -27.02 11.02
C PHE A 15 -21.55 -27.96 10.23
N CYS A 16 -21.07 -29.14 9.80
CA CYS A 16 -21.86 -30.06 8.97
C CYS A 16 -22.55 -31.19 9.75
N LYS A 17 -22.31 -31.30 11.06
CA LYS A 17 -22.87 -32.33 11.95
C LYS A 17 -22.50 -33.79 11.61
N ARG A 18 -21.46 -34.01 10.79
CA ARG A 18 -20.93 -35.35 10.52
C ARG A 18 -20.06 -35.85 11.67
N GLN A 19 -20.12 -37.16 11.91
CA GLN A 19 -19.30 -37.86 12.90
C GLN A 19 -17.86 -38.06 12.39
N GLN A 20 -16.92 -38.31 13.32
CA GLN A 20 -15.50 -38.48 13.03
C GLN A 20 -15.20 -39.62 12.02
N ASP A 21 -16.05 -40.64 11.95
CA ASP A 21 -15.94 -41.77 11.01
C ASP A 21 -16.37 -41.43 9.58
N GLN A 22 -17.14 -40.35 9.39
CA GLN A 22 -17.67 -39.90 8.11
C GLN A 22 -16.80 -38.85 7.41
N VAL A 23 -15.67 -38.46 8.03
CA VAL A 23 -14.77 -37.41 7.53
C VAL A 23 -13.33 -37.89 7.62
N SER A 24 -12.48 -37.42 6.69
CA SER A 24 -11.07 -37.85 6.66
C SER A 24 -10.29 -37.29 7.85
N ARG A 25 -10.60 -36.04 8.26
CA ARG A 25 -9.99 -35.42 9.43
C ARG A 25 -11.00 -34.59 10.21
N LEU A 26 -10.91 -34.67 11.54
CA LEU A 26 -11.66 -33.83 12.47
C LEU A 26 -10.68 -33.09 13.37
N ILE A 27 -10.72 -31.75 13.32
CA ILE A 27 -9.83 -30.84 14.04
C ILE A 27 -10.55 -30.35 15.28
N ALA A 28 -9.91 -30.45 16.45
CA ALA A 28 -10.44 -29.96 17.73
C ALA A 28 -10.02 -28.50 17.98
N GLY A 29 -10.99 -27.66 18.31
CA GLY A 29 -10.80 -26.27 18.73
C GLY A 29 -10.97 -26.09 20.24
N PRO A 30 -10.79 -24.86 20.75
CA PRO A 30 -11.15 -24.49 22.11
C PRO A 30 -12.66 -24.72 22.37
N ASP A 31 -13.05 -24.85 23.64
CA ASP A 31 -14.45 -24.96 24.07
C ASP A 31 -15.25 -26.13 23.47
N SER A 32 -14.59 -27.27 23.23
CA SER A 32 -15.21 -28.50 22.70
C SER A 32 -15.85 -28.34 21.30
N VAL A 33 -15.36 -27.39 20.51
CA VAL A 33 -15.75 -27.20 19.11
C VAL A 33 -14.91 -28.09 18.20
N TYR A 34 -15.52 -28.66 17.16
CA TYR A 34 -14.81 -29.48 16.16
C TYR A 34 -15.16 -29.03 14.74
N ILE A 35 -14.20 -29.08 13.83
CA ILE A 35 -14.39 -28.78 12.40
C ILE A 35 -13.74 -29.87 11.54
N CYS A 36 -14.42 -30.34 10.50
CA CYS A 36 -13.86 -31.33 9.58
C CYS A 36 -13.14 -30.67 8.40
N ASP A 37 -12.30 -31.44 7.71
CA ASP A 37 -11.55 -31.00 6.53
C ASP A 37 -12.46 -30.44 5.43
N GLU A 38 -13.57 -31.11 5.11
CA GLU A 38 -14.52 -30.62 4.10
C GLU A 38 -15.12 -29.24 4.46
N CYS A 39 -15.42 -28.99 5.73
CA CYS A 39 -15.92 -27.68 6.17
C CYS A 39 -14.83 -26.61 6.13
N VAL A 40 -13.57 -26.97 6.42
CA VAL A 40 -12.44 -26.05 6.27
C VAL A 40 -12.28 -25.64 4.81
N ASP A 41 -12.37 -26.57 3.87
CA ASP A 41 -12.22 -26.28 2.45
C ASP A 41 -13.40 -25.46 1.91
N LEU A 42 -14.64 -25.78 2.32
CA LEU A 42 -15.81 -24.95 1.99
C LEU A 42 -15.68 -23.53 2.58
N CYS A 43 -15.20 -23.39 3.82
CA CYS A 43 -14.96 -22.07 4.40
C CYS A 43 -13.86 -21.32 3.66
N LYS A 44 -12.81 -21.99 3.18
CA LYS A 44 -11.78 -21.35 2.34
C LYS A 44 -12.35 -20.86 1.01
N GLU A 45 -13.22 -21.64 0.37
CA GLU A 45 -13.87 -21.23 -0.89
C GLU A 45 -14.77 -20.01 -0.67
N ILE A 46 -15.58 -19.99 0.39
CA ILE A 46 -16.43 -18.84 0.71
C ILE A 46 -15.61 -17.59 1.00
N LEU A 47 -14.51 -17.72 1.76
CA LEU A 47 -13.61 -16.60 2.05
C LEU A 47 -12.88 -16.12 0.80
N ALA A 48 -12.46 -17.03 -0.08
CA ALA A 48 -11.83 -16.69 -1.35
C ALA A 48 -12.79 -16.00 -2.32
N ASP A 49 -14.08 -16.36 -2.31
CA ASP A 49 -15.11 -15.66 -3.08
C ASP A 49 -15.39 -14.25 -2.53
N GLU A 50 -15.31 -14.03 -1.22
CA GLU A 50 -15.37 -12.67 -0.64
C GLU A 50 -14.16 -11.82 -1.07
N ASP A 51 -12.96 -12.41 -1.13
CA ASP A 51 -11.76 -11.75 -1.68
C ASP A 51 -11.88 -11.47 -3.20
N ALA A 52 -12.71 -12.22 -3.94
CA ALA A 52 -12.90 -12.08 -5.38
C ALA A 52 -13.91 -10.99 -5.81
N PHE A 53 -14.68 -10.43 -4.86
CA PHE A 53 -15.58 -9.29 -5.10
C PHE A 53 -14.94 -7.93 -4.86
N GLU A 54 -13.71 -7.90 -4.33
CA GLU A 54 -12.87 -6.74 -4.54
C GLU A 54 -12.46 -6.75 -6.01
N PRO A 55 -12.71 -5.69 -6.81
CA PRO A 55 -12.05 -5.59 -8.11
C PRO A 55 -10.57 -5.82 -7.86
N GLU A 56 -9.83 -6.42 -8.80
CA GLU A 56 -8.37 -6.57 -8.72
C GLU A 56 -7.70 -5.18 -8.58
N VAL A 57 -7.77 -4.61 -7.39
CA VAL A 57 -6.96 -3.51 -6.93
C VAL A 57 -5.68 -4.24 -6.58
N ASP A 58 -4.76 -4.25 -7.55
CA ASP A 58 -3.31 -4.33 -7.34
C ASP A 58 -3.04 -4.25 -5.82
N VAL A 59 -2.61 -5.35 -5.18
CA VAL A 59 -2.28 -5.47 -3.74
C VAL A 59 -1.06 -4.59 -3.35
N PHE A 60 -0.82 -3.56 -4.14
CA PHE A 60 0.31 -2.67 -4.16
C PHE A 60 0.11 -1.58 -3.12
N ALA A 61 0.66 -1.87 -1.94
CA ALA A 61 0.74 -1.01 -0.76
C ALA A 61 -0.56 -0.92 0.05
N PRO A 62 -0.65 -1.60 1.21
CA PRO A 62 -1.67 -1.24 2.18
C PRO A 62 -1.41 0.23 2.56
N HIS A 63 -2.34 1.11 2.16
CA HIS A 63 -2.44 2.55 2.47
C HIS A 63 -1.95 3.61 1.47
N MET A 64 -1.73 3.31 0.18
CA MET A 64 -1.57 4.41 -0.77
C MET A 64 -2.93 5.05 -1.14
N PRO A 65 -3.15 6.36 -0.92
CA PRO A 65 -4.39 7.01 -1.33
C PRO A 65 -4.53 7.07 -2.85
N THR A 66 -5.76 6.93 -3.34
CA THR A 66 -6.04 7.03 -4.77
C THR A 66 -5.81 8.46 -5.29
N PRO A 67 -5.63 8.67 -6.61
CA PRO A 67 -5.49 10.02 -7.14
C PRO A 67 -6.67 10.94 -6.81
N ARG A 68 -7.88 10.39 -6.66
CA ARG A 68 -9.08 11.16 -6.28
C ARG A 68 -8.99 11.63 -4.83
N GLU A 69 -8.68 10.71 -3.91
CA GLU A 69 -8.48 11.03 -2.49
C GLU A 69 -7.34 12.03 -2.28
N LEU A 70 -6.26 11.93 -3.06
CA LEU A 70 -5.17 12.91 -3.04
C LEU A 70 -5.63 14.31 -3.47
N VAL A 71 -6.45 14.41 -4.52
CA VAL A 71 -7.02 15.70 -4.94
C VAL A 71 -7.92 16.26 -3.86
N GLU A 72 -8.82 15.45 -3.30
CA GLU A 72 -9.73 15.86 -2.23
C GLU A 72 -8.96 16.37 -1.00
N ARG A 73 -7.92 15.66 -0.56
CA ARG A 73 -7.06 16.13 0.53
C ARG A 73 -6.26 17.38 0.19
N LEU A 74 -5.88 17.58 -1.07
CA LEU A 74 -5.21 18.81 -1.51
C LEU A 74 -6.19 20.00 -1.56
N ASP A 75 -7.48 19.75 -1.77
CA ASP A 75 -8.52 20.80 -1.79
C ASP A 75 -8.65 21.50 -0.44
N ASP A 76 -8.40 20.79 0.67
CA ASP A 76 -8.42 21.35 2.03
C ASP A 76 -7.36 22.46 2.25
N TYR A 77 -6.29 22.48 1.47
CA TYR A 77 -5.14 23.38 1.66
C TYR A 77 -4.89 24.33 0.50
N VAL A 78 -5.17 23.92 -0.73
CA VAL A 78 -4.93 24.72 -1.94
C VAL A 78 -6.26 24.92 -2.66
N ILE A 79 -6.72 26.17 -2.74
CA ILE A 79 -8.00 26.47 -3.40
C ILE A 79 -7.79 26.65 -4.91
N GLY A 80 -8.63 25.99 -5.72
CA GLY A 80 -8.53 25.98 -7.18
C GLY A 80 -7.36 25.14 -7.70
N GLN A 81 -6.73 25.53 -8.82
CA GLN A 81 -5.60 24.78 -9.41
C GLN A 81 -5.93 23.31 -9.77
N GLU A 82 -7.19 23.02 -10.12
CA GLU A 82 -7.72 21.68 -10.39
C GLU A 82 -6.83 20.82 -11.31
N HIS A 83 -6.33 21.42 -12.38
CA HIS A 83 -5.47 20.72 -13.33
C HIS A 83 -4.13 20.31 -12.68
N ALA A 84 -3.50 21.21 -11.93
CA ALA A 84 -2.23 20.93 -11.27
C ALA A 84 -2.37 19.84 -10.20
N LYS A 85 -3.45 19.88 -9.40
CA LYS A 85 -3.74 18.85 -8.39
C LYS A 85 -3.91 17.47 -9.03
N LYS A 86 -4.69 17.36 -10.10
CA LYS A 86 -4.89 16.10 -10.84
C LYS A 86 -3.58 15.55 -11.40
N VAL A 87 -2.78 16.40 -12.02
CA VAL A 87 -1.48 15.99 -12.58
C VAL A 87 -0.54 15.50 -11.47
N LEU A 88 -0.45 16.22 -10.35
CA LEU A 88 0.36 15.84 -9.19
C LEU A 88 -0.10 14.51 -8.59
N ALA A 89 -1.41 14.35 -8.36
CA ALA A 89 -1.98 13.15 -7.77
C ALA A 89 -1.72 11.91 -8.63
N VAL A 90 -1.92 12.01 -9.95
CA VAL A 90 -1.64 10.89 -10.88
C VAL A 90 -0.15 10.58 -10.95
N ALA A 91 0.70 11.61 -11.05
CA ALA A 91 2.14 11.43 -11.15
C ALA A 91 2.72 10.76 -9.90
N VAL A 92 2.26 11.14 -8.71
CA VAL A 92 2.72 10.52 -7.46
C VAL A 92 2.15 9.11 -7.30
N TYR A 93 0.88 8.89 -7.63
CA TYR A 93 0.31 7.54 -7.67
C TYR A 93 1.13 6.59 -8.55
N ASN A 94 1.45 7.03 -9.76
CA ASN A 94 2.29 6.26 -10.67
C ASN A 94 3.74 6.12 -10.18
N HIS A 95 4.28 7.11 -9.48
CA HIS A 95 5.63 7.05 -8.90
C HIS A 95 5.75 5.90 -7.89
N TYR A 96 4.82 5.79 -6.95
CA TYR A 96 4.82 4.70 -5.97
C TYR A 96 4.46 3.37 -6.60
N LYS A 97 3.48 3.32 -7.50
CA LYS A 97 3.18 2.11 -8.27
C LYS A 97 4.43 1.55 -8.96
N ARG A 98 5.26 2.43 -9.53
CA ARG A 98 6.54 2.05 -10.13
C ARG A 98 7.55 1.56 -9.10
N ILE A 99 7.69 2.21 -7.95
CA ILE A 99 8.63 1.79 -6.89
C ILE A 99 8.26 0.39 -6.38
N PHE A 100 6.99 0.15 -6.08
CA PHE A 100 6.53 -1.13 -5.57
C PHE A 100 6.58 -2.24 -6.62
N LYS A 101 6.23 -1.97 -7.90
CA LYS A 101 6.38 -2.96 -8.99
C LYS A 101 7.83 -3.32 -9.28
N ALA A 102 8.74 -2.36 -9.18
CA ALA A 102 10.17 -2.62 -9.33
C ALA A 102 10.72 -3.55 -8.23
N ALA A 103 10.07 -3.62 -7.07
CA ALA A 103 10.44 -4.54 -5.99
C ALA A 103 9.93 -5.98 -6.22
N GLU A 104 8.83 -6.16 -6.95
CA GLU A 104 8.19 -7.48 -7.14
C GLU A 104 8.60 -8.20 -8.44
N LEU A 105 8.94 -7.47 -9.51
CA LEU A 105 9.18 -8.05 -10.84
C LEU A 105 10.60 -7.73 -11.31
N ALA A 106 11.53 -8.64 -11.02
CA ALA A 106 12.92 -8.52 -11.44
C ALA A 106 13.16 -8.83 -12.93
N ASP A 107 12.22 -9.48 -13.65
CA ASP A 107 12.56 -10.05 -14.97
C ASP A 107 11.58 -9.84 -16.15
N GLU A 108 10.30 -9.47 -15.98
CA GLU A 108 9.37 -9.39 -17.14
C GLU A 108 8.32 -8.25 -17.11
N ALA A 109 8.49 -7.23 -16.26
CA ALA A 109 7.58 -6.08 -16.25
C ALA A 109 7.99 -5.01 -17.27
N ALA A 110 7.01 -4.50 -18.03
CA ALA A 110 7.21 -3.31 -18.87
C ALA A 110 7.79 -2.16 -18.02
N GLU A 111 8.91 -1.56 -18.49
CA GLU A 111 9.58 -0.47 -17.79
C GLU A 111 8.65 0.74 -17.62
N LEU A 112 8.17 0.96 -16.40
CA LEU A 112 7.40 2.16 -16.07
C LEU A 112 8.33 3.37 -16.07
N GLN A 113 8.10 4.31 -16.99
CA GLN A 113 8.91 5.53 -17.11
C GLN A 113 8.69 6.49 -15.93
N LYS A 114 9.74 7.25 -15.57
CA LYS A 114 9.65 8.30 -14.53
C LYS A 114 8.89 9.51 -15.08
N SER A 115 7.81 9.91 -14.41
CA SER A 115 7.09 11.15 -14.72
C SER A 115 7.55 12.30 -13.82
N ASN A 116 8.48 13.13 -14.31
CA ASN A 116 8.80 14.40 -13.66
C ASN A 116 7.78 15.47 -14.07
N ILE A 117 7.56 16.47 -13.22
CA ILE A 117 6.54 17.51 -13.43
C ILE A 117 7.20 18.88 -13.47
N LEU A 118 6.77 19.71 -14.42
CA LEU A 118 7.07 21.14 -14.46
C LEU A 118 5.80 21.94 -14.10
N LEU A 119 5.84 22.67 -13.00
CA LEU A 119 4.72 23.53 -12.57
C LEU A 119 4.95 24.97 -13.05
N VAL A 120 4.10 25.43 -13.97
CA VAL A 120 4.15 26.80 -14.51
C VAL A 120 2.96 27.61 -13.99
N GLY A 121 3.23 28.82 -13.51
CA GLY A 121 2.20 29.74 -13.03
C GLY A 121 2.78 31.00 -12.41
N PRO A 122 1.96 32.05 -12.19
CA PRO A 122 2.40 33.32 -11.63
C PRO A 122 2.96 33.18 -10.21
N THR A 123 3.64 34.22 -9.72
CA THR A 123 4.10 34.25 -8.33
C THR A 123 2.91 34.21 -7.37
N GLY A 124 3.06 33.55 -6.22
CA GLY A 124 2.01 33.48 -5.18
C GLY A 124 0.82 32.55 -5.46
N CYS A 125 0.76 31.83 -6.59
CA CYS A 125 -0.39 30.95 -6.91
C CYS A 125 -0.39 29.58 -6.20
N GLY A 126 0.48 29.35 -5.22
CA GLY A 126 0.50 28.11 -4.44
C GLY A 126 1.36 26.96 -4.98
N LYS A 127 2.27 27.19 -5.96
CA LYS A 127 3.16 26.13 -6.49
C LYS A 127 3.95 25.41 -5.39
N THR A 128 4.62 26.17 -4.53
CA THR A 128 5.40 25.62 -3.41
C THR A 128 4.50 24.94 -2.37
N LEU A 129 3.33 25.53 -2.09
CA LEU A 129 2.35 24.99 -1.15
C LEU A 129 1.78 23.64 -1.60
N LEU A 130 1.54 23.46 -2.90
CA LEU A 130 1.11 22.19 -3.49
C LEU A 130 2.13 21.08 -3.20
N ALA A 131 3.41 21.32 -3.49
CA ALA A 131 4.46 20.34 -3.27
C ALA A 131 4.66 20.01 -1.78
N GLN A 132 4.69 21.03 -0.92
CA GLN A 132 4.82 20.85 0.54
C GLN A 132 3.63 20.12 1.16
N THR A 133 2.41 20.43 0.72
CA THR A 133 1.21 19.76 1.23
C THR A 133 1.17 18.31 0.78
N LEU A 134 1.50 18.03 -0.47
CA LEU A 134 1.54 16.66 -0.98
C LEU A 134 2.54 15.79 -0.22
N ALA A 135 3.74 16.31 0.06
CA ALA A 135 4.73 15.61 0.87
C ALA A 135 4.24 15.31 2.29
N ARG A 136 3.58 16.28 2.95
CA ARG A 136 2.99 16.09 4.29
C ARG A 136 1.85 15.08 4.29
N LEU A 137 0.99 15.09 3.27
CA LEU A 137 -0.14 14.16 3.17
C LEU A 137 0.28 12.72 2.97
N LEU A 138 1.44 12.51 2.36
CA LEU A 138 2.02 11.19 2.07
C LEU A 138 3.07 10.76 3.10
N ASP A 139 3.39 11.62 4.06
CA ASP A 139 4.40 11.40 5.10
C ASP A 139 5.75 10.93 4.54
N VAL A 140 6.26 11.65 3.54
CA VAL A 140 7.47 11.26 2.81
C VAL A 140 8.57 12.31 2.84
N PRO A 141 9.85 11.90 2.77
CA PRO A 141 10.97 12.83 2.76
C PRO A 141 10.85 13.84 1.62
N PHE A 142 11.08 15.11 1.93
CA PHE A 142 10.91 16.20 0.98
C PHE A 142 11.97 17.28 1.18
N THR A 143 12.53 17.76 0.06
CA THR A 143 13.52 18.83 0.05
C THR A 143 13.12 19.90 -0.97
N ILE A 144 13.44 21.15 -0.66
CA ILE A 144 13.25 22.29 -1.57
C ILE A 144 14.64 22.80 -1.93
N ALA A 145 14.87 22.98 -3.23
CA ALA A 145 16.11 23.53 -3.76
C ALA A 145 15.82 24.72 -4.66
N ASP A 146 16.70 25.72 -4.64
CA ASP A 146 16.66 26.88 -5.53
C ASP A 146 17.67 26.69 -6.66
N ALA A 147 17.18 26.57 -7.89
CA ALA A 147 18.02 26.39 -9.06
C ALA A 147 18.94 27.59 -9.32
N THR A 148 18.62 28.79 -8.83
CA THR A 148 19.45 29.99 -9.01
C THR A 148 20.73 29.97 -8.17
N ALA A 149 20.75 29.16 -7.10
CA ALA A 149 21.92 28.97 -6.23
C ALA A 149 22.87 27.88 -6.75
N LEU A 150 22.44 27.08 -7.73
CA LEU A 150 23.24 26.00 -8.29
C LEU A 150 24.30 26.53 -9.24
N THR A 151 25.53 26.08 -9.04
CA THR A 151 26.67 26.45 -9.89
C THR A 151 27.35 25.22 -10.45
N GLU A 152 28.09 25.38 -11.54
CA GLU A 152 28.89 24.31 -12.13
C GLU A 152 29.96 23.80 -11.14
N ALA A 153 30.34 22.52 -11.29
CA ALA A 153 31.36 21.89 -10.46
C ALA A 153 32.67 22.68 -10.49
N GLY A 154 33.22 22.98 -9.31
CA GLY A 154 34.44 23.78 -9.18
C GLY A 154 34.24 25.30 -9.13
N TYR A 155 32.99 25.78 -9.16
CA TYR A 155 32.65 27.17 -8.86
C TYR A 155 32.12 27.35 -7.43
N VAL A 156 32.12 28.57 -6.91
CA VAL A 156 31.59 28.88 -5.57
C VAL A 156 30.06 28.95 -5.64
N GLY A 157 29.38 27.94 -5.09
CA GLY A 157 27.91 27.85 -5.03
C GLY A 157 27.42 26.51 -4.47
N GLU A 158 26.12 26.24 -4.56
CA GLU A 158 25.52 24.99 -4.08
C GLU A 158 25.64 23.89 -5.16
N ASP A 159 26.17 22.73 -4.78
CA ASP A 159 26.22 21.54 -5.65
C ASP A 159 24.86 20.80 -5.69
N VAL A 160 24.56 20.16 -6.81
CA VAL A 160 23.40 19.28 -6.99
C VAL A 160 23.41 18.13 -5.96
N GLU A 161 24.60 17.63 -5.59
CA GLU A 161 24.74 16.59 -4.56
C GLU A 161 24.21 17.04 -3.19
N ASN A 162 24.27 18.35 -2.88
CA ASN A 162 23.70 18.87 -1.64
C ASN A 162 22.17 18.72 -1.58
N ILE A 163 21.48 18.77 -2.73
CA ILE A 163 20.04 18.54 -2.79
C ILE A 163 19.72 17.10 -2.35
N LEU A 164 20.49 16.13 -2.86
CA LEU A 164 20.35 14.72 -2.49
C LEU A 164 20.71 14.50 -1.02
N LEU A 165 21.79 15.12 -0.53
CA LEU A 165 22.18 15.03 0.87
C LEU A 165 21.06 15.55 1.79
N LYS A 166 20.46 16.69 1.47
CA LYS A 166 19.30 17.24 2.22
C LYS A 166 18.11 16.29 2.19
N LEU A 167 17.83 15.65 1.04
CA LEU A 167 16.73 14.67 0.94
C LEU A 167 17.00 13.42 1.78
N ILE A 168 18.23 12.89 1.75
CA ILE A 168 18.63 11.72 2.55
C ILE A 168 18.58 12.06 4.05
N GLN A 169 19.00 13.26 4.43
CA GLN A 169 18.85 13.75 5.81
C GLN A 169 17.38 13.82 6.23
N ALA A 170 16.50 14.34 5.36
CA ALA A 170 15.06 14.35 5.61
C ALA A 170 14.43 12.95 5.65
N ALA A 171 15.13 11.94 5.11
CA ALA A 171 14.76 10.53 5.15
C ALA A 171 15.42 9.77 6.32
N ASP A 172 15.99 10.46 7.31
CA ASP A 172 16.72 9.86 8.43
C ASP A 172 17.81 8.85 7.98
N TYR A 173 18.43 9.12 6.83
CA TYR A 173 19.43 8.27 6.19
C TYR A 173 18.92 6.86 5.80
N ASP A 174 17.61 6.70 5.60
CA ASP A 174 17.03 5.45 5.09
C ASP A 174 17.21 5.32 3.57
N VAL A 175 18.25 4.59 3.18
CA VAL A 175 18.61 4.33 1.77
C VAL A 175 18.47 2.85 1.42
N LYS A 176 17.96 2.01 2.34
CA LYS A 176 17.94 0.55 2.12
C LYS A 176 16.91 0.19 1.06
N LYS A 177 17.36 -0.65 0.11
CA LYS A 177 16.56 -1.24 -0.97
C LYS A 177 15.70 -2.37 -0.45
#